data_AF-A0AAV3X976-F1
#
_entry.id   AF-A0AAV3X976-F1
#
_cell.length_a   1.000
_cell.length_b   1.000
_cell.length_c   1.000
_cell.angle_alpha   90.00
_cell.angle_beta   90.00
_cell.angle_gamma   90.00
#
_symmetry.space_group_name_H-M   'P 1'
#
loop_
_entity.id
_entity.type
_entity.pdbx_description
1 polymer ?
#
loop_
_entity_poly.entity_id
_entity_poly.type
_entity_poly.pdbx_seq_one_letter_code
_entity_poly.pdbx_strand_id
1 'polypeptide(L)'
;MRKLLSRTVIYLLIAVFLILTTAGMKVGASLIAEQFLYKIIIIGDVFSTLEVVEFVNVLVFAILGMGFGLATAFLPKISRQKTSALLLIILVPLIFSTSAMVRYNLWIEDVADQEKTSYAEAESLTDSFLSRRVGVDGFLGFYVYTAQFPVLPTNKAEIKKAEKLEEKVKANFMSLNKIIGIKPEIITGILAGSKWLIRIFYFSLAAFTTINHFKTGCQELVKNAKPTAPNFPPVPPRYKYSIDKPMPQTGSRRKLKSH
;
A
#
# COMPACT_ATOMS: atom_id res chain seq x y z
N MET A 1 22.63 -0.37 27.59
CA MET A 1 22.18 0.80 26.78
C MET A 1 22.78 0.82 25.37
N ARG A 2 24.11 0.79 25.19
CA ARG A 2 24.77 0.85 23.86
C ARG A 2 24.28 -0.18 22.82
N LYS A 3 24.08 -1.45 23.21
CA LYS A 3 23.56 -2.49 22.30
C LYS A 3 22.12 -2.23 21.82
N LEU A 4 21.29 -1.59 22.65
CA LEU A 4 19.90 -1.28 22.28
C LEU A 4 19.85 -0.11 21.31
N LEU A 5 20.65 0.93 21.58
CA LEU A 5 20.83 2.08 20.70
C LEU A 5 21.32 1.67 19.30
N SER A 6 22.35 0.83 19.23
CA SER A 6 22.89 0.33 17.95
C SER A 6 21.84 -0.41 17.13
N ARG A 7 21.01 -1.26 17.76
CA ARG A 7 19.94 -1.97 17.05
C ARG A 7 18.84 -1.02 16.54
N THR A 8 18.48 0.00 17.33
CA THR A 8 17.54 1.03 16.87
C THR A 8 18.10 1.84 15.70
N VAL A 9 19.39 2.17 15.69
CA VAL A 9 20.02 2.83 14.54
C VAL A 9 19.99 1.95 13.29
N ILE A 10 20.30 0.65 13.43
CA ILE A 10 20.22 -0.31 12.32
C ILE A 10 18.78 -0.40 11.79
N TYR A 11 17.78 -0.43 12.68
CA TYR A 11 16.37 -0.39 12.28
C TYR A 11 16.04 0.85 11.45
N LEU A 12 16.48 2.04 11.88
CA LEU A 12 16.23 3.29 11.15
C LEU A 12 16.89 3.27 9.78
N LEU A 13 18.13 2.78 9.66
CA LEU A 13 18.82 2.64 8.39
C LEU A 13 18.08 1.70 7.43
N ILE A 14 17.62 0.54 7.93
CA ILE A 14 16.82 -0.41 7.13
C ILE A 14 15.49 0.21 6.72
N ALA A 15 14.81 0.91 7.64
CA ALA A 15 13.53 1.56 7.34
C ALA A 15 13.69 2.63 6.26
N VAL A 16 14.70 3.51 6.39
CA VAL A 16 15.02 4.53 5.38
C VAL A 16 15.35 3.88 4.04
N PHE A 17 16.20 2.85 4.03
CA PHE A 17 16.54 2.12 2.81
C PHE A 17 15.28 1.55 2.13
N LEU A 18 14.41 0.86 2.88
CA LEU A 18 13.16 0.30 2.35
C LEU A 18 12.23 1.38 1.79
N ILE A 19 12.09 2.51 2.48
CA ILE A 19 11.29 3.65 2.00
C ILE A 19 11.86 4.19 0.69
N LEU A 20 13.17 4.44 0.62
CA LEU A 20 13.83 4.95 -0.58
C LEU A 20 13.70 3.98 -1.76
N THR A 21 13.93 2.69 -1.53
CA THR A 21 13.81 1.66 -2.57
C THR A 21 12.37 1.56 -3.08
N THR A 22 11.38 1.52 -2.18
CA THR A 22 9.97 1.38 -2.57
C THR A 22 9.43 2.65 -3.26
N ALA A 23 9.78 3.83 -2.78
CA ALA A 23 9.48 5.09 -3.45
C ALA A 23 10.14 5.16 -4.83
N GLY A 24 11.42 4.80 -4.93
CA GLY A 24 12.16 4.74 -6.20
C GLY A 24 11.55 3.76 -7.20
N MET A 25 11.12 2.58 -6.76
CA MET A 25 10.40 1.62 -7.60
C MET A 25 9.08 2.19 -8.11
N LYS A 26 8.31 2.90 -7.26
CA LYS A 26 7.07 3.56 -7.71
C LYS A 26 7.35 4.65 -8.73
N VAL A 27 8.30 5.55 -8.45
CA VAL A 27 8.67 6.62 -9.37
C VAL A 27 9.11 6.04 -10.71
N GLY A 28 9.98 5.03 -10.70
CA GLY A 28 10.42 4.34 -11.92
C GLY A 28 9.26 3.70 -12.69
N ALA A 29 8.35 3.00 -12.00
CA ALA A 29 7.17 2.41 -12.62
C ALA A 29 6.24 3.48 -13.23
N SER A 30 6.03 4.60 -12.53
CA SER A 30 5.22 5.72 -13.03
C SER A 30 5.86 6.38 -14.26
N LEU A 31 7.17 6.63 -14.25
CA LEU A 31 7.89 7.20 -15.39
C LEU A 31 7.83 6.28 -16.62
N ILE A 32 8.05 4.99 -16.43
CA ILE A 32 7.94 4.00 -17.51
C ILE A 32 6.52 3.96 -18.06
N ALA A 33 5.50 3.99 -17.19
CA ALA A 33 4.12 3.99 -17.63
C ALA A 33 3.76 5.24 -18.45
N GLU A 34 4.12 6.43 -17.97
CA GLU A 34 3.85 7.68 -18.67
C GLU A 34 4.61 7.78 -20.01
N GLN A 35 5.86 7.32 -20.07
CA GLN A 35 6.66 7.40 -21.29
C GLN A 35 6.32 6.34 -22.34
N PHE A 36 6.01 5.10 -21.92
CA PHE A 36 5.88 3.96 -22.83
C PHE A 36 4.47 3.40 -22.92
N LEU A 37 3.72 3.30 -21.81
CA LEU A 37 2.38 2.69 -21.82
C LEU A 37 1.30 3.67 -22.26
N TYR A 38 1.32 4.89 -21.73
CA TYR A 38 0.23 5.85 -21.93
C TYR A 38 0.36 6.65 -23.24
N LYS A 39 1.53 6.67 -23.87
CA LYS A 39 1.74 7.28 -25.20
C LYS A 39 1.29 6.40 -26.37
N ILE A 40 0.87 5.16 -26.14
CA ILE A 40 0.40 4.25 -27.19
C ILE A 40 -1.00 4.71 -27.65
N ILE A 41 -1.12 5.09 -28.92
CA ILE A 41 -2.41 5.46 -29.56
C ILE A 41 -3.45 4.34 -29.34
N ILE A 42 -4.66 4.73 -28.92
CA ILE A 42 -5.84 3.89 -28.60
C ILE A 42 -5.77 3.15 -27.26
N ILE A 43 -4.64 2.51 -26.93
CA ILE A 43 -4.53 1.65 -25.74
C ILE A 43 -4.11 2.44 -24.49
N GLY A 44 -3.34 3.52 -24.66
CA GLY A 44 -2.80 4.33 -23.56
C GLY A 44 -3.89 4.94 -22.68
N ASP A 45 -4.95 5.47 -23.28
CA ASP A 45 -6.07 6.07 -22.56
C ASP A 45 -6.82 5.04 -21.69
N VAL A 46 -6.96 3.80 -22.18
CA VAL A 46 -7.58 2.72 -21.42
C VAL A 46 -6.71 2.32 -20.24
N PHE A 47 -5.39 2.18 -20.43
CA PHE A 47 -4.46 1.85 -19.35
C PHE A 47 -4.30 2.97 -18.31
N SER A 48 -4.37 4.23 -18.74
CA SER A 48 -4.41 5.40 -17.86
C SER A 48 -5.73 5.46 -17.08
N THR A 49 -6.84 5.09 -17.72
CA THR A 49 -8.15 4.98 -17.06
C THR A 49 -8.18 3.85 -16.02
N LEU A 50 -7.56 2.71 -16.32
CA LEU A 50 -7.47 1.59 -15.39
C LEU A 50 -6.37 1.73 -14.33
N GLU A 51 -5.55 2.79 -14.42
CA GLU A 51 -4.40 3.03 -13.55
C GLU A 51 -3.52 1.76 -13.44
N VAL A 52 -3.19 1.12 -14.57
CA VAL A 52 -2.53 -0.20 -14.59
C VAL A 52 -1.19 -0.20 -13.84
N VAL A 53 -0.50 0.94 -13.78
CA VAL A 53 0.72 1.10 -12.98
C VAL A 53 0.50 0.78 -11.49
N GLU A 54 -0.72 0.96 -10.98
CA GLU A 54 -1.08 0.65 -9.60
C GLU A 54 -1.16 -0.86 -9.33
N PHE A 55 -1.14 -1.75 -10.35
CA PHE A 55 -0.93 -3.18 -10.10
C PHE A 55 0.49 -3.48 -9.60
N VAL A 56 1.48 -2.70 -10.03
CA VAL A 56 2.88 -2.85 -9.57
C VAL A 56 2.97 -2.57 -8.06
N ASN A 57 2.06 -1.76 -7.51
CA ASN A 57 1.99 -1.50 -6.08
C ASN A 57 1.87 -2.79 -5.27
N VAL A 58 1.17 -3.82 -5.74
CA VAL A 58 1.05 -5.09 -4.98
C VAL A 58 2.44 -5.64 -4.64
N LEU A 59 3.36 -5.65 -5.60
CA LEU A 59 4.73 -6.12 -5.37
C LEU A 59 5.53 -5.16 -4.49
N VAL A 60 5.44 -3.85 -4.75
CA VAL A 60 6.17 -2.82 -3.97
C VAL A 60 5.75 -2.86 -2.50
N PHE A 61 4.45 -2.94 -2.22
CA PHE A 61 3.91 -2.97 -0.88
C PHE A 61 4.10 -4.33 -0.19
N ALA A 62 4.20 -5.44 -0.93
CA ALA A 62 4.63 -6.72 -0.39
C ALA A 62 6.07 -6.64 0.15
N ILE A 63 6.98 -6.06 -0.64
CA ILE A 63 8.38 -5.84 -0.24
C ILE A 63 8.45 -4.92 0.98
N LEU A 64 7.71 -3.80 0.95
CA LEU A 64 7.65 -2.86 2.08
C LEU A 64 7.14 -3.54 3.35
N GLY A 65 6.01 -4.24 3.27
CA GLY A 65 5.39 -4.94 4.39
C GLY A 65 6.32 -6.00 4.98
N MET A 66 6.82 -6.91 4.15
CA MET A 66 7.75 -7.96 4.59
C MET A 66 9.04 -7.37 5.17
N GLY A 67 9.62 -6.38 4.49
CA GLY A 67 10.83 -5.68 4.93
C GLY A 67 10.66 -5.06 6.31
N PHE A 68 9.57 -4.32 6.54
CA PHE A 68 9.27 -3.76 7.87
C PHE A 68 9.00 -4.85 8.92
N GLY A 69 8.39 -5.96 8.52
CA GLY A 69 8.12 -7.13 9.36
C GLY A 69 9.42 -7.79 9.85
N LEU A 70 10.37 -8.01 8.96
CA LEU A 70 11.70 -8.54 9.28
C LEU A 70 12.55 -7.53 10.06
N ALA A 71 12.49 -6.24 9.69
CA ALA A 71 13.21 -5.17 10.37
C ALA A 71 12.81 -5.05 11.85
N THR A 72 11.60 -5.49 12.21
CA THR A 72 11.17 -5.52 13.61
C THR A 72 12.15 -6.30 14.52
N ALA A 73 12.95 -7.24 13.98
CA ALA A 73 14.00 -7.97 14.71
C ALA A 73 14.96 -7.06 15.48
N PHE A 74 15.18 -5.84 14.99
CA PHE A 74 16.10 -4.86 15.56
C PHE A 74 15.44 -3.96 16.62
N LEU A 75 14.11 -3.99 16.76
CA LEU A 75 13.40 -3.22 17.78
C LEU A 75 13.29 -3.95 19.14
N PRO A 76 13.13 -3.21 20.25
CA PRO A 76 12.87 -3.77 21.58
C PRO A 76 11.60 -4.63 21.62
N LYS A 77 11.64 -5.78 22.31
CA LYS A 77 10.54 -6.77 22.30
C LYS A 77 9.17 -6.19 22.68
N ILE A 78 9.12 -5.22 23.59
CA ILE A 78 7.87 -4.64 24.13
C ILE A 78 7.12 -3.80 23.07
N SER A 79 7.83 -3.07 22.21
CA SER A 79 7.25 -2.15 21.23
C SER A 79 7.45 -2.58 19.78
N ARG A 80 8.16 -3.68 19.55
CA ARG A 80 8.63 -4.18 18.26
C ARG A 80 7.62 -4.06 17.11
N GLN A 81 6.45 -4.66 17.28
CA GLN A 81 5.44 -4.68 16.22
C GLN A 81 4.66 -3.37 16.14
N LYS A 82 4.37 -2.75 17.28
CA LYS A 82 3.59 -1.50 17.36
C LYS A 82 4.28 -0.36 16.63
N THR A 83 5.59 -0.19 16.84
CA THR A 83 6.36 0.89 16.20
C THR A 83 6.40 0.73 14.68
N SER A 84 6.72 -0.47 14.16
CA SER A 84 6.71 -0.68 12.70
C SER A 84 5.32 -0.58 12.09
N ALA A 85 4.27 -1.07 12.78
CA ALA A 85 2.90 -0.95 12.30
C ALA A 85 2.45 0.51 12.22
N LEU A 86 2.75 1.33 13.23
CA LEU A 86 2.43 2.76 13.23
C LEU A 86 3.13 3.49 12.07
N LEU A 87 4.41 3.19 11.84
CA LEU A 87 5.14 3.74 10.70
C LEU A 87 4.50 3.32 9.38
N LEU A 88 4.12 2.06 9.22
CA LEU A 88 3.43 1.59 8.01
C LEU A 88 2.07 2.26 7.80
N ILE A 89 1.29 2.52 8.86
CA ILE A 89 0.01 3.23 8.74
C ILE A 89 0.20 4.63 8.12
N ILE A 90 1.31 5.30 8.43
CA ILE A 90 1.64 6.61 7.87
C ILE A 90 2.27 6.47 6.47
N LEU A 91 3.20 5.54 6.30
CA LEU A 91 3.97 5.38 5.07
C LEU A 91 3.16 4.82 3.91
N VAL A 92 2.21 3.91 4.17
CA VAL A 92 1.40 3.30 3.12
C VAL A 92 0.65 4.34 2.28
N PRO A 93 -0.15 5.25 2.86
CA PRO A 93 -0.82 6.29 2.07
C PRO A 93 0.16 7.25 1.40
N LEU A 94 1.26 7.63 2.05
CA LEU A 94 2.26 8.52 1.46
C LEU A 94 2.94 7.91 0.22
N ILE A 95 3.40 6.66 0.33
CA ILE A 95 4.00 5.92 -0.78
C ILE A 95 2.94 5.66 -1.85
N PHE A 96 1.70 5.34 -1.47
CA PHE A 96 0.62 5.11 -2.42
C PHE A 96 0.37 6.35 -3.28
N SER A 97 0.34 7.55 -2.68
CA SER A 97 0.16 8.81 -3.39
C SER A 97 1.33 9.21 -4.31
N THR A 98 2.49 8.55 -4.22
CA THR A 98 3.68 8.92 -5.01
C THR A 98 3.44 8.84 -6.52
N SER A 99 2.70 7.85 -7.03
CA SER A 99 2.38 7.79 -8.48
C SER A 99 1.64 9.05 -8.93
N ALA A 100 0.61 9.44 -8.18
CA ALA A 100 -0.18 10.62 -8.51
C ALA A 100 0.65 11.90 -8.44
N MET A 101 1.59 11.97 -7.50
CA MET A 101 2.52 13.10 -7.38
C MET A 101 3.45 13.21 -8.59
N VAL A 102 3.99 12.08 -9.06
CA VAL A 102 4.81 12.05 -10.29
C VAL A 102 4.00 12.53 -11.48
N ARG A 103 2.76 12.04 -11.65
CA ARG A 103 1.87 12.47 -12.74
C ARG A 103 1.53 13.95 -12.67
N TYR A 104 1.31 14.49 -11.48
CA TYR A 104 1.05 15.92 -11.27
C TYR A 104 2.25 16.77 -11.72
N ASN A 105 3.46 16.39 -11.32
CA ASN A 105 4.67 17.14 -11.69
C ASN A 105 4.94 17.06 -13.20
N LEU A 106 4.80 15.88 -13.80
CA LEU A 106 4.93 15.71 -15.25
C LEU A 106 3.89 16.51 -16.02
N TRP A 107 2.66 16.59 -15.52
CA TRP A 107 1.63 17.41 -16.14
C TRP A 107 1.96 18.91 -16.11
N ILE A 108 2.52 19.43 -15.01
CA ILE A 108 2.98 20.82 -14.97
C ILE A 108 4.14 21.04 -15.95
N GLU A 109 5.07 20.10 -16.02
CA GLU A 109 6.19 20.14 -16.96
C GLU A 109 5.71 20.13 -18.42
N ASP A 110 4.75 19.26 -18.77
CA ASP A 110 4.12 19.23 -20.09
C ASP A 110 3.45 20.58 -20.42
N VAL A 111 2.76 21.21 -19.46
CA VAL A 111 2.15 22.53 -19.66
C VAL A 111 3.21 23.61 -19.84
N ALA A 112 4.30 23.57 -19.06
CA ALA A 112 5.41 24.51 -19.19
C ALA A 112 6.07 24.41 -20.57
N ASP A 113 6.31 23.19 -21.05
CA ASP A 113 6.91 22.92 -22.35
C ASP A 113 6.02 23.39 -23.51
N GLN A 114 4.72 23.12 -23.44
CA GLN A 114 3.75 23.51 -24.48
C GLN A 114 3.55 25.02 -24.54
N GLU A 115 3.50 25.68 -23.37
CA GLU A 115 3.32 27.14 -23.27
C GLU A 115 4.64 27.91 -23.40
N LYS A 116 5.79 27.22 -23.42
CA LYS A 116 7.14 27.80 -23.39
C LYS A 116 7.31 28.78 -22.22
N THR A 117 6.81 28.40 -21.04
CA THR A 117 6.87 29.20 -19.81
C THR A 117 7.74 28.52 -18.77
N SER A 118 8.02 29.21 -17.67
CA SER A 118 8.66 28.57 -16.51
C SER A 118 7.73 27.58 -15.82
N TYR A 119 8.30 26.63 -15.06
CA TYR A 119 7.53 25.69 -14.24
C TYR A 119 6.59 26.42 -13.26
N ALA A 120 7.06 27.48 -12.60
CA ALA A 120 6.28 28.24 -11.63
C ALA A 120 5.08 28.97 -12.28
N GLU A 121 5.24 29.46 -13.51
CA GLU A 121 4.12 30.06 -14.27
C GLU A 121 3.12 29.00 -14.73
N ALA A 122 3.61 27.83 -15.14
CA ALA A 122 2.75 26.70 -15.51
C ALA A 122 1.98 26.16 -14.30
N GLU A 123 2.62 26.07 -13.13
CA GLU A 123 1.98 25.71 -11.86
C GLU A 123 0.89 26.71 -11.48
N SER A 124 1.17 28.02 -11.56
CA SER A 124 0.15 29.05 -11.29
C SER A 124 -1.04 28.96 -12.26
N LEU A 125 -0.79 28.64 -13.52
CA LEU A 125 -1.83 28.45 -14.54
C LEU A 125 -2.68 27.21 -14.25
N THR A 126 -2.05 26.07 -13.94
CA THR A 126 -2.74 24.82 -13.63
C THR A 126 -3.50 24.91 -12.31
N ASP A 127 -2.94 25.54 -11.27
CA ASP A 127 -3.60 25.78 -9.99
C ASP A 127 -4.84 26.66 -10.15
N SER A 128 -4.73 27.73 -10.93
CA SER A 128 -5.87 28.58 -11.26
C SER A 128 -6.97 27.79 -11.98
N PHE A 129 -6.60 26.88 -12.88
CA PHE A 129 -7.54 25.98 -13.55
C PHE A 129 -8.19 24.99 -12.57
N LEU A 130 -7.41 24.34 -11.71
CA LEU A 130 -7.90 23.37 -10.73
C LEU A 130 -8.85 24.02 -9.71
N SER A 131 -8.47 25.19 -9.18
CA SER A 131 -9.30 25.95 -8.25
C SER A 131 -10.67 26.29 -8.86
N ARG A 132 -10.71 26.71 -10.13
CA ARG A 132 -11.98 26.96 -10.84
C ARG A 132 -12.79 25.68 -11.08
N ARG A 133 -12.14 24.54 -11.30
CA ARG A 133 -12.80 23.30 -11.73
C ARG A 133 -13.27 22.41 -10.59
N VAL A 134 -12.47 22.31 -9.53
CA VAL A 134 -12.74 21.41 -8.40
C VAL A 134 -12.67 22.12 -7.05
N GLY A 135 -12.46 23.44 -7.03
CA GLY A 135 -12.45 24.25 -5.80
C GLY A 135 -11.18 24.11 -4.96
N VAL A 136 -10.18 23.35 -5.45
CA VAL A 136 -8.93 23.06 -4.75
C VAL A 136 -7.79 23.18 -5.76
N ASP A 137 -6.68 23.76 -5.36
CA ASP A 137 -5.45 23.92 -6.15
C ASP A 137 -4.42 22.83 -5.81
N GLY A 138 -3.26 22.88 -6.49
CA GLY A 138 -2.14 22.04 -6.20
C GLY A 138 -2.36 20.56 -6.48
N PHE A 139 -1.54 19.73 -5.84
CA PHE A 139 -1.63 18.27 -5.92
C PHE A 139 -3.02 17.72 -5.52
N LEU A 140 -3.66 18.29 -4.50
CA LEU A 140 -4.99 17.83 -4.07
C LEU A 140 -6.06 18.16 -5.11
N GLY A 141 -6.01 19.37 -5.68
CA GLY A 141 -6.85 19.74 -6.81
C GLY A 141 -6.68 18.79 -7.99
N PHE A 142 -5.44 18.50 -8.36
CA PHE A 142 -5.13 17.51 -9.41
C PHE A 142 -5.68 16.12 -9.09
N TYR A 143 -5.51 15.67 -7.84
CA TYR A 143 -5.99 14.36 -7.41
C TYR A 143 -7.52 14.27 -7.51
N VAL A 144 -8.25 15.31 -7.11
CA VAL A 144 -9.71 15.37 -7.25
C VAL A 144 -10.12 15.47 -8.72
N TYR A 145 -9.45 16.32 -9.51
CA TYR A 145 -9.75 16.55 -10.92
C TYR A 145 -9.64 15.26 -11.74
N THR A 146 -8.55 14.52 -11.58
CA THR A 146 -8.29 13.26 -12.31
C THR A 146 -9.23 12.12 -11.94
N ALA A 147 -9.98 12.24 -10.83
CA ALA A 147 -11.08 11.33 -10.53
C ALA A 147 -12.31 11.65 -11.39
N GLN A 148 -12.55 12.92 -11.70
CA GLN A 148 -13.75 13.36 -12.42
C GLN A 148 -13.55 13.39 -13.94
N PHE A 149 -12.33 13.71 -14.39
CA PHE A 149 -11.99 13.93 -15.78
C PHE A 149 -10.77 13.08 -16.19
N PRO A 150 -10.89 12.23 -17.22
CA PRO A 150 -9.79 11.33 -17.63
C PRO A 150 -8.69 12.03 -18.44
N VAL A 151 -8.97 13.21 -19.01
CA VAL A 151 -8.04 13.93 -19.88
C VAL A 151 -7.51 15.17 -19.16
N LEU A 152 -6.18 15.31 -19.14
CA LEU A 152 -5.50 16.49 -18.62
C LEU A 152 -5.26 17.48 -19.76
N PRO A 153 -5.63 18.76 -19.60
CA PRO A 153 -5.33 19.77 -20.61
C PRO A 153 -3.85 20.13 -20.57
N THR A 154 -3.20 20.17 -21.72
CA THR A 154 -1.73 20.37 -21.83
C THR A 154 -1.33 21.77 -22.28
N ASN A 155 -2.29 22.59 -22.72
CA ASN A 155 -2.05 23.97 -23.16
C ASN A 155 -3.26 24.88 -22.87
N LYS A 156 -3.08 26.21 -22.94
CA LYS A 156 -4.11 27.22 -22.69
C LYS A 156 -5.32 27.06 -23.61
N ALA A 157 -5.11 26.61 -24.85
CA ALA A 157 -6.20 26.40 -25.79
C ALA A 157 -7.08 25.22 -25.35
N GLU A 158 -6.49 24.14 -24.85
CA GLU A 158 -7.18 22.98 -24.28
C GLU A 158 -7.85 23.32 -22.95
N ILE A 159 -7.20 24.10 -22.08
CA ILE A 159 -7.80 24.62 -20.84
C ILE A 159 -9.09 25.39 -21.17
N LYS A 160 -9.02 26.35 -22.10
CA LYS A 160 -10.20 27.13 -22.55
C LYS A 160 -11.24 26.27 -23.25
N LYS A 161 -10.82 25.26 -24.02
CA LYS A 161 -11.75 24.31 -24.67
C LYS A 161 -12.46 23.45 -23.63
N ALA A 162 -11.76 22.97 -22.61
CA ALA A 162 -12.35 22.20 -21.53
C ALA A 162 -13.37 23.05 -20.76
N GLU A 163 -13.07 24.31 -20.47
CA GLU A 163 -14.00 25.28 -19.87
C GLU A 163 -15.27 25.44 -20.73
N LYS A 164 -15.11 25.71 -22.04
CA LYS A 164 -16.25 25.86 -22.98
C LYS A 164 -17.04 24.58 -23.24
N LEU A 165 -16.39 23.42 -23.21
CA LEU A 165 -17.06 22.13 -23.39
C LEU A 165 -17.99 21.87 -22.21
N GLU A 166 -17.59 22.23 -20.99
CA GLU A 166 -18.45 22.12 -19.81
C GLU A 166 -19.67 23.04 -19.91
N GLU A 167 -19.51 24.28 -20.38
CA GLU A 167 -20.64 25.19 -20.60
C GLU A 167 -21.62 24.65 -21.66
N LYS A 168 -21.09 24.10 -22.77
CA LYS A 168 -21.91 23.47 -23.81
C LYS A 168 -22.59 22.19 -23.33
N VAL A 169 -21.88 21.37 -22.56
CA VAL A 169 -22.42 20.18 -21.90
C VAL A 169 -23.52 20.64 -20.95
N LYS A 170 -23.27 21.56 -20.02
CA LYS A 170 -24.31 22.11 -19.12
C LYS A 170 -25.52 22.63 -19.88
N ALA A 171 -25.34 23.36 -20.99
CA ALA A 171 -26.43 23.86 -21.81
C ALA A 171 -27.23 22.75 -22.53
N ASN A 172 -26.55 21.78 -23.15
CA ASN A 172 -27.18 20.63 -23.83
C ASN A 172 -27.80 19.64 -22.83
N PHE A 173 -27.21 19.49 -21.65
CA PHE A 173 -27.79 18.68 -20.59
C PHE A 173 -28.95 19.39 -19.92
N MET A 174 -28.99 20.72 -19.86
CA MET A 174 -30.16 21.48 -19.42
C MET A 174 -31.35 21.29 -20.37
N SER A 175 -31.10 21.13 -21.68
CA SER A 175 -32.15 20.77 -22.64
C SER A 175 -32.60 19.30 -22.55
N LEU A 176 -31.67 18.36 -22.33
CA LEU A 176 -31.96 16.93 -22.05
C LEU A 176 -32.66 16.70 -20.70
N ASN A 177 -32.34 17.50 -19.68
CA ASN A 177 -32.96 17.45 -18.34
C ASN A 177 -34.46 17.80 -18.43
N LYS A 178 -34.85 18.59 -19.43
CA LYS A 178 -36.25 18.87 -19.76
C LYS A 178 -37.02 17.64 -20.28
N ILE A 179 -36.31 16.61 -20.75
CA ILE A 179 -36.85 15.39 -21.37
C ILE A 179 -36.73 14.17 -20.42
N ILE A 180 -35.64 14.08 -19.65
CA ILE A 180 -35.27 12.88 -18.87
C ILE A 180 -35.26 13.14 -17.35
N GLY A 181 -35.24 14.40 -16.89
CA GLY A 181 -35.28 14.75 -15.46
C GLY A 181 -34.02 14.39 -14.65
N ILE A 182 -32.95 13.92 -15.29
CA ILE A 182 -31.69 13.58 -14.64
C ILE A 182 -30.71 14.75 -14.74
N LYS A 183 -30.28 15.26 -13.58
CA LYS A 183 -29.30 16.35 -13.50
C LYS A 183 -27.92 15.91 -14.02
N PRO A 184 -27.21 16.72 -14.83
CA PRO A 184 -25.85 16.41 -15.30
C PRO A 184 -24.83 16.18 -14.17
N GLU A 185 -25.07 16.75 -12.99
CA GLU A 185 -24.30 16.52 -11.77
C GLU A 185 -24.30 15.04 -11.33
N ILE A 186 -25.37 14.29 -11.62
CA ILE A 186 -25.48 12.88 -11.24
C ILE A 186 -24.57 12.01 -12.10
N ILE A 187 -24.51 12.27 -13.41
CA ILE A 187 -23.69 11.50 -14.35
C ILE A 187 -22.20 11.76 -14.12
N THR A 188 -21.82 13.03 -13.94
CA THR A 188 -20.44 13.41 -13.56
C THR A 188 -20.06 12.84 -12.20
N GLY A 189 -21.00 12.80 -11.24
CA GLY A 189 -20.84 12.12 -9.95
C GLY A 189 -20.62 10.61 -10.09
N ILE A 190 -21.31 9.92 -11.01
CA ILE A 190 -21.13 8.47 -11.25
C ILE A 190 -19.75 8.19 -11.87
N LEU A 191 -19.32 8.99 -12.85
CA LEU A 191 -17.99 8.88 -13.46
C LEU A 191 -16.88 9.11 -12.42
N ALA A 192 -17.03 10.17 -11.62
CA ALA A 192 -16.13 10.46 -10.49
C ALA A 192 -16.10 9.31 -9.48
N GLY A 193 -17.28 8.78 -9.12
CA GLY A 193 -17.42 7.65 -8.22
C GLY A 193 -16.73 6.39 -8.72
N SER A 194 -16.79 6.13 -10.03
CA SER A 194 -16.16 4.97 -10.66
C SER A 194 -14.63 5.02 -10.54
N LYS A 195 -14.04 6.19 -10.78
CA LYS A 195 -12.58 6.39 -10.59
C LYS A 195 -12.15 6.35 -9.12
N TRP A 196 -12.94 6.94 -8.22
CA TRP A 196 -12.69 6.83 -6.78
C TRP A 196 -12.75 5.39 -6.29
N LEU A 197 -13.69 4.59 -6.81
CA LEU A 197 -13.80 3.17 -6.49
C LEU A 197 -12.53 2.41 -6.89
N ILE A 198 -12.00 2.67 -8.10
CA ILE A 198 -10.74 2.07 -8.57
C ILE A 198 -9.57 2.43 -7.63
N ARG A 199 -9.44 3.70 -7.23
CA ARG A 199 -8.39 4.15 -6.31
C ARG A 199 -8.52 3.51 -4.92
N ILE A 200 -9.73 3.48 -4.37
CA ILE A 200 -10.00 2.82 -3.09
C ILE A 200 -9.69 1.33 -3.18
N PHE A 201 -10.03 0.69 -4.29
CA PHE A 201 -9.72 -0.72 -4.54
C PHE A 201 -8.20 -0.97 -4.54
N TYR A 202 -7.42 -0.21 -5.32
CA TYR A 202 -5.96 -0.37 -5.34
C TYR A 202 -5.30 -0.02 -4.01
N PHE A 203 -5.78 1.02 -3.33
CA PHE A 203 -5.31 1.38 -1.99
C PHE A 203 -5.59 0.25 -0.99
N SER A 204 -6.80 -0.31 -1.01
CA SER A 204 -7.18 -1.43 -0.15
C SER A 204 -6.34 -2.67 -0.44
N LEU A 205 -6.07 -2.96 -1.71
CA LEU A 205 -5.21 -4.06 -2.12
C LEU A 205 -3.78 -3.87 -1.64
N ALA A 206 -3.22 -2.66 -1.77
CA ALA A 206 -1.90 -2.29 -1.27
C ALA A 206 -1.81 -2.42 0.26
N ALA A 207 -2.81 -1.90 0.99
CA ALA A 207 -2.90 -1.99 2.44
C ALA A 207 -3.00 -3.44 2.91
N PHE A 208 -3.90 -4.23 2.32
CA PHE A 208 -4.06 -5.65 2.62
C PHE A 208 -2.77 -6.43 2.36
N THR A 209 -2.12 -6.19 1.23
CA THR A 209 -0.85 -6.83 0.86
C THR A 209 0.25 -6.49 1.85
N THR A 210 0.38 -5.22 2.22
CA THR A 210 1.33 -4.75 3.23
C THR A 210 1.09 -5.45 4.57
N ILE A 211 -0.16 -5.49 5.04
CA ILE A 211 -0.52 -6.09 6.34
C ILE A 211 -0.16 -7.57 6.35
N ASN A 212 -0.51 -8.32 5.30
CA ASN A 212 -0.24 -9.74 5.24
C ASN A 212 1.26 -10.02 5.19
N HIS A 213 2.01 -9.32 4.33
CA HIS A 213 3.46 -9.51 4.22
C HIS A 213 4.21 -9.04 5.48
N PHE A 214 3.71 -8.01 6.17
CA PHE A 214 4.22 -7.59 7.47
C PHE A 214 4.04 -8.67 8.53
N LYS A 215 2.85 -9.30 8.60
CA LYS A 215 2.59 -10.43 9.49
C LYS A 215 3.50 -11.61 9.16
N THR A 216 3.66 -11.95 7.88
CA THR A 216 4.57 -13.01 7.43
C THR A 216 6.01 -12.72 7.84
N GLY A 217 6.52 -11.49 7.60
CA GLY A 217 7.86 -11.09 8.03
C GLY A 217 8.05 -11.20 9.55
N CYS A 218 7.05 -10.82 10.34
CA CYS A 218 7.09 -11.00 11.79
C CYS A 218 7.10 -12.49 12.21
N GLN A 219 6.34 -13.34 11.52
CA GLN A 219 6.25 -14.78 11.81
C GLN A 219 7.56 -15.51 11.50
N GLU A 220 8.24 -15.15 10.41
CA GLU A 220 9.54 -15.72 10.06
C GLU A 220 10.58 -15.50 11.16
N LEU A 221 10.54 -14.34 11.84
CA LEU A 221 11.40 -14.09 13.01
C LEU A 221 11.07 -15.01 14.19
N VAL A 222 9.80 -15.36 14.39
CA VAL A 222 9.38 -16.27 15.47
C VAL A 222 9.77 -17.71 15.14
N LYS A 223 9.60 -18.15 13.88
CA LYS A 223 10.02 -19.47 13.42
C LYS A 223 11.53 -19.66 13.60
N ASN A 224 12.32 -18.69 13.16
CA ASN A 224 13.78 -18.73 13.27
C ASN A 224 14.30 -18.59 14.71
N ALA A 225 13.47 -18.10 15.65
CA ALA A 225 13.81 -17.99 17.06
C ALA A 225 13.45 -19.25 17.88
N LYS A 226 12.61 -20.15 17.38
CA LYS A 226 12.32 -21.42 18.05
C LYS A 226 13.43 -22.41 17.72
N PRO A 227 14.18 -22.93 18.72
CA PRO A 227 15.13 -24.00 18.45
C PRO A 227 14.37 -25.22 17.91
N THR A 228 14.86 -25.80 16.82
CA THR A 228 14.37 -27.08 16.31
C THR A 228 14.45 -28.08 17.46
N ALA A 229 13.32 -28.67 17.86
CA ALA A 229 13.32 -29.69 18.90
C ALA A 229 14.33 -30.78 18.48
N PRO A 230 15.25 -31.20 19.37
CA PRO A 230 16.16 -32.28 19.05
C PRO A 230 15.33 -33.47 18.58
N ASN A 231 15.67 -34.02 17.41
CA ASN A 231 15.03 -35.21 16.88
C ASN A 231 15.49 -36.39 17.75
N PHE A 232 14.83 -36.59 18.89
CA PHE A 232 15.10 -37.72 19.74
C PHE A 232 14.67 -38.99 19.00
N PRO A 233 15.52 -40.03 18.91
CA PRO A 233 15.07 -41.31 18.41
C PRO A 233 13.86 -41.79 19.22
N PRO A 234 12.93 -42.55 18.62
CA PRO A 234 11.77 -43.07 19.34
C PRO A 234 12.27 -43.78 20.59
N VAL A 235 11.75 -43.37 21.76
CA VAL A 235 12.08 -44.01 23.03
C VAL A 235 11.72 -45.50 22.87
N PRO A 236 12.68 -46.43 23.03
CA PRO A 236 12.37 -47.85 22.91
C PRO A 236 11.25 -48.18 23.90
N PRO A 237 10.30 -49.05 23.52
CA PRO A 237 9.18 -49.40 24.40
C PRO A 237 9.74 -49.81 25.75
N ARG A 238 9.30 -49.12 26.82
CA ARG A 238 9.66 -49.49 28.20
C ARG A 238 9.36 -50.97 28.35
N TYR A 239 10.38 -51.75 28.69
CA TYR A 239 10.25 -53.16 28.99
C TYR A 239 9.14 -53.30 30.05
N LYS A 240 7.99 -53.83 29.66
CA LYS A 240 6.90 -54.13 30.60
C LYS A 240 7.41 -55.26 31.48
N TYR A 241 7.63 -54.97 32.76
CA TYR A 241 7.95 -56.00 33.74
C TYR A 241 6.78 -56.98 33.77
N SER A 242 7.03 -58.25 33.41
CA SER A 242 6.03 -59.31 33.51
C SER A 242 5.72 -59.54 34.99
N ILE A 243 4.51 -59.17 35.39
CA ILE A 243 3.97 -59.34 36.75
C ILE A 243 3.41 -60.77 36.85
N ASP A 244 4.23 -61.80 36.63
CA ASP A 244 3.79 -63.21 36.73
C ASP A 244 4.73 -64.07 37.60
N LYS A 245 5.43 -63.44 38.56
CA LYS A 245 6.08 -64.20 39.63
C LYS A 245 5.39 -63.90 40.96
N PRO A 246 4.66 -64.85 41.57
CA PRO A 246 4.17 -64.68 42.93
C PRO A 246 5.35 -64.53 43.89
N MET A 247 5.32 -63.47 44.70
CA MET A 247 6.32 -63.27 45.76
C MET A 247 6.22 -64.40 46.80
N PRO A 248 7.35 -64.90 47.33
CA PRO A 248 7.34 -65.84 48.45
C PRO A 248 6.76 -65.16 49.69
N GLN A 249 5.71 -65.74 50.27
CA GLN A 249 5.20 -65.32 51.57
C GLN A 249 6.20 -65.71 52.66
N THR A 250 6.98 -64.74 53.15
CA THR A 250 7.73 -64.88 54.40
C THR A 250 6.77 -64.85 55.59
N GLY A 251 6.50 -66.03 56.14
CA GLY A 251 5.83 -66.19 57.43
C GLY A 251 6.73 -65.72 58.58
N SER A 252 6.21 -64.85 59.43
CA SER A 252 6.75 -64.65 60.77
C SER A 252 5.60 -64.33 61.73
N ARG A 253 5.12 -65.36 62.41
CA ARG A 253 4.12 -65.26 63.48
C ARG A 253 4.86 -65.39 64.81
N ARG A 254 5.42 -64.28 65.31
CA ARG A 254 6.00 -64.22 66.67
C ARG A 254 4.87 -63.96 67.67
N LYS A 255 4.46 -64.99 68.41
CA LYS A 255 3.58 -64.87 69.57
C LYS A 255 4.35 -64.16 70.68
N LEU A 256 3.87 -62.99 71.12
CA LEU A 256 4.18 -62.46 72.44
C LEU A 256 3.45 -63.31 73.50
N LYS A 257 4.20 -63.91 74.42
CA LYS A 257 3.66 -64.44 75.67
C LYS A 257 3.81 -63.36 76.74
N SER A 258 2.68 -63.00 77.35
CA SER A 258 2.59 -62.34 78.64
C SER A 258 2.71 -63.40 79.75
N HIS A 259 3.65 -63.22 80.67
CA HIS A 259 3.54 -63.38 82.13
C HIS A 259 4.90 -63.16 82.76
#